data_AF-A0AAJ5N6R2-F1
#
_entry.id   AF-A0AAJ5N6R2-F1
#
_cell.length_a   1.000
_cell.length_b   1.000
_cell.length_c   1.000
_cell.angle_alpha   90.00
_cell.angle_beta   90.00
_cell.angle_gamma   90.00
#
_symmetry.space_group_name_H-M   'P 1'
#
loop_
_entity.id
_entity.type
_entity.pdbx_description
1 polymer ?
#
loop_
_entity_poly.entity_id
_entity_poly.type
_entity_poly.pdbx_seq_one_letter_code
_entity_poly.pdbx_strand_id
1 'polypeptide(L)'
;MTPILVFDIETIPDVDGIRRLEALPATLDDAAVAEHAFAARREKTGSDFLPHHLQRIAAISCVFRDNNGFRVRSLGTPQDNEAALIQSFYRVIEKYTPQLVSWNGGGFDLPVLHYRALLHGIPATRYWDLGEDDREFKWNNYISRYHSRHTDLMDVLAMYQARANAPLDALAKLCGFPGKLGMDGSQVWPAFQDGRIDEIRNYCETDVVNTYLLYCRFQLMRGGLTQSEYAEEILLVKNALAQEPASHWAEYLAGFDA
;
A
#
# COMPACT_ATOMS: atom_id res chain seq x y z
N MET A 1 -9.65 21.12 0.74
CA MET A 1 -8.68 20.36 1.55
C MET A 1 -7.50 19.95 0.67
N THR A 2 -6.31 19.75 1.25
CA THR A 2 -5.25 18.97 0.56
C THR A 2 -5.78 17.55 0.35
N PRO A 3 -5.75 16.98 -0.86
CA PRO A 3 -6.22 15.62 -1.08
C PRO A 3 -5.43 14.62 -0.24
N ILE A 4 -6.10 13.59 0.27
CA ILE A 4 -5.46 12.46 0.94
C ILE A 4 -5.38 11.32 -0.08
N LEU A 5 -4.18 10.75 -0.23
CA LEU A 5 -3.95 9.53 -0.98
C LEU A 5 -3.46 8.45 -0.01
N VAL A 6 -4.34 7.52 0.36
CA VAL A 6 -3.93 6.31 1.06
C VAL A 6 -3.49 5.30 0.03
N PHE A 7 -2.41 4.57 0.27
CA PHE A 7 -1.93 3.54 -0.64
C PHE A 7 -1.36 2.34 0.11
N ASP A 8 -1.33 1.23 -0.62
CA ASP A 8 -0.76 -0.06 -0.23
C ASP A 8 -0.31 -0.78 -1.52
N ILE A 9 0.71 -1.63 -1.42
CA ILE A 9 1.18 -2.45 -2.53
C ILE A 9 1.16 -3.95 -2.16
N GLU A 10 0.87 -4.77 -3.16
CA GLU A 10 1.09 -6.21 -3.06
C GLU A 10 2.24 -6.63 -3.96
N THR A 11 3.11 -7.47 -3.42
CA THR A 11 4.34 -7.89 -4.11
C THR A 11 4.44 -9.40 -4.26
N ILE A 12 5.16 -9.78 -5.31
CA ILE A 12 5.55 -11.14 -5.63
C ILE A 12 7.08 -11.20 -5.79
N PRO A 13 7.70 -12.38 -5.79
CA PRO A 13 9.13 -12.50 -6.04
C PRO A 13 9.52 -11.90 -7.40
N ASP A 14 10.59 -11.11 -7.44
CA ASP A 14 11.20 -10.65 -8.68
C ASP A 14 12.04 -11.76 -9.31
N VAL A 15 11.36 -12.75 -9.88
CA VAL A 15 11.98 -13.94 -10.49
C VAL A 15 13.05 -13.57 -11.52
N ASP A 16 12.80 -12.55 -12.35
CA ASP A 16 13.76 -12.10 -13.36
C ASP A 16 14.99 -11.46 -12.73
N GLY A 17 14.80 -10.67 -11.68
CA GLY A 17 15.88 -10.08 -10.89
C GLY A 17 16.72 -11.14 -10.19
N ILE A 18 16.08 -12.12 -9.53
CA ILE A 18 16.74 -13.24 -8.83
C ILE A 18 17.57 -14.04 -9.84
N ARG A 19 16.96 -14.45 -10.96
CA ARG A 19 17.63 -15.20 -12.03
C ARG A 19 18.87 -14.47 -12.54
N ARG A 20 18.79 -13.15 -12.69
CA ARG A 20 19.92 -12.31 -13.13
C ARG A 20 21.03 -12.22 -12.08
N LEU A 21 20.68 -11.97 -10.81
CA LEU A 21 21.64 -11.74 -9.74
C LEU A 21 22.41 -13.01 -9.35
N GLU A 22 21.75 -14.16 -9.44
CA GLU A 22 22.32 -15.45 -9.05
C GLU A 22 22.79 -16.28 -10.26
N ALA A 23 22.70 -15.73 -11.46
CA ALA A 23 23.06 -16.39 -12.72
C ALA A 23 22.37 -17.76 -12.90
N LEU A 24 21.10 -17.86 -12.51
CA LEU A 24 20.33 -19.10 -12.59
C LEU A 24 20.01 -19.45 -14.06
N PRO A 25 19.98 -20.75 -14.43
CA PRO A 25 19.68 -21.17 -15.79
C PRO A 25 18.29 -20.68 -16.25
N ALA A 26 18.19 -20.22 -17.50
CA ALA A 26 16.91 -19.84 -18.11
C ALA A 26 15.93 -21.02 -18.26
N THR A 27 16.41 -22.26 -18.13
CA THR A 27 15.59 -23.48 -18.13
C THR A 27 14.86 -23.72 -16.81
N LEU A 28 15.23 -22.99 -15.75
CA LEU A 28 14.55 -23.08 -14.47
C LEU A 28 13.26 -22.27 -14.52
N ASP A 29 12.13 -22.93 -14.24
CA ASP A 29 10.83 -22.27 -14.21
C ASP A 29 10.73 -21.24 -13.07
N ASP A 30 9.78 -20.33 -13.20
CA ASP A 30 9.64 -19.19 -12.30
C ASP A 30 9.30 -19.63 -10.86
N ALA A 31 8.57 -20.74 -10.70
CA ALA A 31 8.23 -21.29 -9.39
C ALA A 31 9.47 -21.82 -8.66
N ALA A 32 10.33 -22.53 -9.38
CA ALA A 32 11.58 -23.05 -8.85
C ALA A 32 12.60 -21.95 -8.54
N VAL A 33 12.65 -20.87 -9.33
CA VAL A 33 13.46 -19.69 -9.00
C VAL A 33 12.96 -19.01 -7.71
N ALA A 34 11.64 -18.83 -7.57
CA ALA A 34 11.06 -18.26 -6.35
C ALA A 34 11.34 -19.14 -5.12
N GLU A 35 11.13 -20.46 -5.22
CA GLU A 35 11.40 -21.40 -4.13
C GLU A 35 12.88 -21.45 -3.75
N HIS A 36 13.78 -21.36 -4.73
CA HIS A 36 15.22 -21.24 -4.47
C HIS A 36 15.53 -20.02 -3.57
N ALA A 37 14.97 -18.86 -3.92
CA ALA A 37 15.16 -17.64 -3.15
C ALA A 37 14.50 -17.72 -1.76
N PHE A 38 13.31 -18.29 -1.66
CA PHE A 38 12.64 -18.50 -0.37
C PHE A 38 13.44 -19.44 0.54
N ALA A 39 13.91 -20.57 0.03
CA ALA A 39 14.72 -21.52 0.80
C ALA A 39 16.01 -20.87 1.32
N ALA A 40 16.74 -20.15 0.46
CA ALA A 40 17.95 -19.42 0.84
C ALA A 40 17.66 -18.32 1.89
N ARG A 41 16.52 -17.63 1.76
CA ARG A 41 16.10 -16.61 2.71
C ARG A 41 15.71 -17.22 4.06
N ARG A 42 14.97 -18.33 4.07
CA ARG A 42 14.56 -19.06 5.26
C ARG A 42 15.75 -19.60 6.04
N GLU A 43 16.74 -20.15 5.35
CA GLU A 43 18.00 -20.60 5.97
C GLU A 43 18.72 -19.44 6.69
N LYS A 44 18.78 -18.27 6.04
CA LYS A 44 19.50 -17.11 6.56
C LYS A 44 18.77 -16.35 7.68
N THR A 45 17.45 -16.25 7.61
CA THR A 45 16.67 -15.35 8.49
C THR A 45 15.49 -16.01 9.21
N GLY A 46 15.19 -17.28 8.92
CA GLY A 46 14.02 -17.97 9.48
C GLY A 46 12.68 -17.52 8.91
N SER A 47 12.68 -16.81 7.77
CA SER A 47 11.48 -16.26 7.12
C SER A 47 11.64 -16.35 5.60
N ASP A 48 10.54 -16.46 4.86
CA ASP A 48 10.55 -16.43 3.38
C ASP A 48 10.48 -15.00 2.83
N PHE A 49 10.32 -13.99 3.70
CA PHE A 49 10.12 -12.61 3.26
C PHE A 49 11.39 -12.05 2.60
N LEU A 50 11.33 -11.92 1.27
CA LEU A 50 12.45 -11.49 0.45
C LEU A 50 12.84 -10.03 0.73
N PRO A 51 14.14 -9.67 0.60
CA PRO A 51 14.59 -8.28 0.65
C PRO A 51 13.84 -7.37 -0.34
N HIS A 52 13.67 -6.09 -0.01
CA HIS A 52 12.85 -5.15 -0.80
C HIS A 52 13.24 -5.05 -2.29
N HIS A 53 14.54 -5.15 -2.61
CA HIS A 53 15.02 -5.07 -3.99
C HIS A 53 14.70 -6.33 -4.82
N LEU A 54 14.28 -7.43 -4.18
CA LEU A 54 13.84 -8.69 -4.81
C LEU A 54 12.31 -8.84 -4.79
N GLN A 55 11.60 -7.77 -4.42
CA GLN A 55 10.14 -7.69 -4.53
C GLN A 55 9.77 -7.12 -5.90
N ARG A 56 8.70 -7.63 -6.51
CA ARG A 56 8.09 -7.11 -7.74
C ARG A 56 6.65 -6.74 -7.41
N ILE A 57 6.21 -5.54 -7.81
CA ILE A 57 4.87 -5.05 -7.53
C ILE A 57 3.87 -5.74 -8.46
N ALA A 58 2.87 -6.38 -7.87
CA ALA A 58 1.75 -7.03 -8.56
C ALA A 58 0.49 -6.15 -8.54
N ALA A 59 0.26 -5.39 -7.47
CA ALA A 59 -0.85 -4.45 -7.36
C ALA A 59 -0.44 -3.20 -6.58
N ILE A 60 -1.12 -2.08 -6.88
CA ILE A 60 -1.09 -0.86 -6.09
C ILE A 60 -2.53 -0.41 -5.92
N SER A 61 -3.01 -0.38 -4.69
CA SER A 61 -4.34 0.14 -4.38
C SER A 61 -4.27 1.52 -3.77
N CYS A 62 -5.32 2.30 -3.99
CA CYS A 62 -5.39 3.66 -3.50
C CYS A 62 -6.81 4.00 -3.02
N VAL A 63 -6.88 4.70 -1.88
CA VAL A 63 -8.02 5.56 -1.56
C VAL A 63 -7.62 7.00 -1.90
N PHE A 64 -8.47 7.71 -2.62
CA PHE A 64 -8.33 9.14 -2.87
C PHE A 64 -9.52 9.89 -2.27
N ARG A 65 -9.23 10.73 -1.28
CA ARG A 65 -10.21 11.63 -0.64
C ARG A 65 -9.88 13.07 -0.99
N ASP A 66 -10.81 13.76 -1.64
CA ASP A 66 -10.73 15.18 -1.96
C ASP A 66 -12.09 15.85 -1.76
N ASN A 67 -12.23 17.14 -2.11
CA ASN A 67 -13.52 17.83 -1.99
C ASN A 67 -14.67 17.17 -2.79
N ASN A 68 -14.37 16.29 -3.76
CA ASN A 68 -15.37 15.60 -4.58
C ASN A 68 -15.82 14.26 -3.97
N GLY A 69 -15.28 13.86 -2.82
CA GLY A 69 -15.69 12.68 -2.08
C GLY A 69 -14.57 11.65 -1.90
N PHE A 70 -14.98 10.42 -1.63
CA PHE A 70 -14.12 9.26 -1.38
C PHE A 70 -14.17 8.32 -2.59
N ARG A 71 -13.02 7.81 -3.02
CA ARG A 71 -12.90 6.84 -4.11
C ARG A 71 -11.82 5.81 -3.75
N VAL A 72 -12.11 4.53 -3.94
CA VAL A 72 -11.15 3.42 -3.78
C VAL A 72 -10.95 2.73 -5.11
N ARG A 73 -9.71 2.38 -5.45
CA ARG A 73 -9.39 1.55 -6.61
C ARG A 73 -7.95 1.05 -6.60
N SER A 74 -7.73 -0.10 -7.22
CA SER A 74 -6.44 -0.52 -7.74
C SER A 74 -6.06 0.30 -8.99
N LEU A 75 -4.81 0.71 -9.08
CA LEU A 75 -4.26 1.37 -10.26
C LEU A 75 -4.14 0.39 -11.44
N GLY A 76 -4.28 0.92 -12.66
CA GLY A 76 -4.25 0.12 -13.88
C GLY A 76 -5.36 -0.94 -13.97
N THR A 77 -5.12 -1.93 -14.81
CA THR A 77 -5.90 -3.15 -15.03
C THR A 77 -5.04 -4.37 -14.71
N PRO A 78 -5.63 -5.57 -14.54
CA PRO A 78 -4.85 -6.78 -14.30
C PRO A 78 -3.86 -7.15 -15.42
N GLN A 79 -4.00 -6.56 -16.61
CA GLN A 79 -3.13 -6.78 -17.76
C GLN A 79 -1.98 -5.76 -17.86
N ASP A 80 -2.03 -4.69 -17.08
CA ASP A 80 -0.97 -3.69 -17.07
C ASP A 80 0.28 -4.23 -16.40
N ASN A 81 1.44 -3.88 -16.95
CA ASN A 81 2.72 -4.27 -16.36
C ASN A 81 3.07 -3.40 -15.14
N GLU A 82 4.03 -3.87 -14.35
CA GLU A 82 4.52 -3.19 -13.15
C GLU A 82 4.90 -1.71 -13.40
N ALA A 83 5.59 -1.43 -14.51
CA ALA A 83 6.03 -0.09 -14.86
C ALA A 83 4.85 0.88 -15.02
N ALA A 84 3.76 0.43 -15.65
CA ALA A 84 2.54 1.23 -15.82
C ALA A 84 1.85 1.53 -14.48
N LEU A 85 1.87 0.58 -13.54
CA LEU A 85 1.31 0.77 -12.20
C LEU A 85 2.11 1.83 -11.42
N ILE A 86 3.43 1.68 -11.37
CA ILE A 86 4.34 2.61 -10.66
C ILE A 86 4.27 4.01 -11.28
N GLN A 87 4.27 4.10 -12.61
CA GLN A 87 4.14 5.37 -13.32
C GLN A 87 2.81 6.05 -13.01
N SER A 88 1.72 5.28 -12.89
CA SER A 88 0.41 5.79 -12.52
C SER A 88 0.40 6.34 -11.09
N PHE A 89 1.02 5.63 -10.15
CA PHE A 89 1.16 6.08 -8.76
C PHE A 89 1.87 7.44 -8.68
N TYR A 90 3.06 7.57 -9.27
CA TYR A 90 3.79 8.84 -9.24
C TYR A 90 3.10 9.95 -10.04
N ARG A 91 2.34 9.61 -11.10
CA ARG A 91 1.53 10.60 -11.83
C ARG A 91 0.42 11.20 -10.95
N VAL A 92 -0.17 10.42 -10.03
CA VAL A 92 -1.15 10.94 -9.06
C VAL A 92 -0.46 11.93 -8.12
N ILE A 93 0.74 11.61 -7.64
CA ILE A 93 1.52 12.51 -6.77
C ILE A 93 1.87 13.81 -7.52
N GLU A 94 2.39 13.70 -8.73
CA GLU A 94 2.73 14.85 -9.59
C GLU A 94 1.53 15.77 -9.81
N LYS A 95 0.36 15.19 -10.14
CA LYS A 95 -0.83 15.95 -10.49
C LYS A 95 -1.50 16.63 -9.30
N TYR A 96 -1.60 15.94 -8.16
CA TYR A 96 -2.43 16.39 -7.05
C TYR A 96 -1.64 16.85 -5.83
N THR A 97 -0.34 16.51 -5.75
CA THR A 97 0.50 16.76 -4.57
C THR A 97 -0.24 16.41 -3.25
N PRO A 98 -0.79 15.19 -3.13
CA PRO A 98 -1.62 14.82 -1.99
C PRO A 98 -0.79 14.65 -0.70
N GLN A 99 -1.43 14.61 0.45
CA GLN A 99 -0.86 13.97 1.63
C GLN A 99 -0.94 12.45 1.44
N LEU A 100 0.20 11.76 1.48
CA LEU A 100 0.27 10.32 1.48
C LEU A 100 -0.02 9.78 2.87
N VAL A 101 -0.78 8.70 2.94
CA VAL A 101 -1.02 7.94 4.18
C VAL A 101 -0.84 6.46 3.87
N SER A 102 -0.25 5.72 4.80
CA SER A 102 -0.02 4.27 4.64
C SER A 102 0.02 3.58 6.00
N TRP A 103 -0.07 2.25 6.00
CA TRP A 103 0.27 1.42 7.15
C TRP A 103 1.56 0.66 6.86
N ASN A 104 2.69 1.00 7.50
CA ASN A 104 4.02 0.44 7.20
C ASN A 104 4.60 0.82 5.82
N GLY A 105 4.03 1.82 5.15
CA GLY A 105 4.51 2.26 3.83
C GLY A 105 5.94 2.82 3.83
N GLY A 106 6.43 3.40 4.92
CA GLY A 106 7.83 3.81 5.05
C GLY A 106 8.78 2.63 5.30
N GLY A 107 8.26 1.57 5.94
CA GLY A 107 9.02 0.36 6.24
C GLY A 107 9.12 -0.62 5.06
N PHE A 108 8.14 -0.62 4.16
CA PHE A 108 8.08 -1.59 3.06
C PHE A 108 7.72 -0.96 1.71
N ASP A 109 6.52 -0.39 1.57
CA ASP A 109 5.93 -0.02 0.28
C ASP A 109 6.74 1.00 -0.52
N LEU A 110 7.09 2.14 0.11
CA LEU A 110 7.88 3.19 -0.52
C LEU A 110 9.29 2.70 -0.88
N PRO A 111 10.05 2.02 0.02
CA PRO A 111 11.31 1.40 -0.38
C PRO A 111 11.21 0.49 -1.61
N VAL A 112 10.18 -0.36 -1.69
CA VAL A 112 9.96 -1.21 -2.87
C VAL A 112 9.67 -0.35 -4.11
N LEU A 113 8.73 0.61 -4.01
CA LEU A 113 8.42 1.54 -5.09
C LEU A 113 9.67 2.28 -5.59
N HIS A 114 10.58 2.69 -4.71
CA HIS A 114 11.84 3.34 -5.10
C HIS A 114 12.71 2.44 -5.96
N TYR A 115 12.97 1.20 -5.50
CA TYR A 115 13.82 0.27 -6.25
C TYR A 115 13.18 -0.12 -7.59
N ARG A 116 11.87 -0.31 -7.62
CA ARG A 116 11.16 -0.66 -8.86
C ARG A 116 11.06 0.51 -9.82
N ALA A 117 10.89 1.74 -9.34
CA ALA A 117 10.98 2.94 -10.16
C ALA A 117 12.37 3.12 -10.78
N LEU A 118 13.44 2.87 -10.01
CA LEU A 118 14.82 2.87 -10.51
C LEU A 118 15.02 1.83 -11.62
N LEU A 119 14.53 0.59 -11.41
CA LEU A 119 14.65 -0.48 -12.38
C LEU A 119 13.95 -0.15 -13.71
N HIS A 120 12.78 0.49 -13.64
CA HIS A 120 11.97 0.85 -14.81
C HIS A 120 12.29 2.23 -15.39
N GLY A 121 13.19 3.01 -14.78
CA GLY A 121 13.53 4.35 -15.23
C GLY A 121 12.38 5.36 -15.12
N ILE A 122 11.52 5.22 -14.09
CA ILE A 122 10.31 6.03 -13.92
C ILE A 122 10.65 7.33 -13.17
N PRO A 123 10.34 8.51 -13.75
CA PRO A 123 10.54 9.78 -13.05
C PRO A 123 9.47 10.00 -11.98
N ALA A 124 9.89 10.58 -10.86
CA ALA A 124 9.05 10.89 -9.72
C ALA A 124 9.45 12.25 -9.11
N THR A 125 9.54 13.29 -9.95
CA THR A 125 10.13 14.59 -9.61
C THR A 125 9.47 15.24 -8.39
N ARG A 126 8.14 15.40 -8.40
CA ARG A 126 7.42 15.99 -7.26
C ARG A 126 7.54 15.17 -5.98
N TYR A 127 7.71 13.85 -6.09
CA TYR A 127 7.89 12.97 -4.95
C TYR A 127 9.26 13.16 -4.28
N TRP A 128 10.31 13.34 -5.09
CA TRP A 128 11.70 13.49 -4.64
C TRP A 128 12.14 14.94 -4.39
N ASP A 129 11.28 15.94 -4.63
CA ASP A 129 11.59 17.33 -4.32
C ASP A 129 11.79 17.51 -2.81
N LEU A 130 12.99 17.94 -2.39
CA LEU A 130 13.33 18.22 -1.00
C LEU A 130 13.42 19.73 -0.73
N GLY A 131 12.91 20.55 -1.64
CA GLY A 131 12.98 22.00 -1.59
C GLY A 131 13.89 22.63 -2.64
N GLU A 132 14.45 21.83 -3.57
CA GLU A 132 15.25 22.32 -4.68
C GLU A 132 14.40 23.07 -5.71
N ASP A 133 13.25 22.50 -6.09
CA ASP A 133 12.34 23.08 -7.08
C ASP A 133 11.22 23.88 -6.39
N ASP A 134 10.58 23.30 -5.37
CA ASP A 134 9.54 23.95 -4.56
C ASP A 134 9.98 24.12 -3.11
N ARG A 135 10.29 25.36 -2.71
CA ARG A 135 10.74 25.70 -1.35
C ARG A 135 9.80 25.24 -0.24
N GLU A 136 8.50 25.01 -0.49
CA GLU A 136 7.58 24.46 0.50
C GLU A 136 7.97 23.02 0.93
N PHE A 137 8.61 22.26 0.04
CA PHE A 137 9.04 20.89 0.29
C PHE A 137 10.24 20.80 1.23
N LYS A 138 10.95 21.90 1.45
CA LYS A 138 12.04 21.96 2.43
C LYS A 138 11.60 21.56 3.85
N TRP A 139 10.37 21.93 4.22
CA TRP A 139 9.84 21.75 5.57
C TRP A 139 8.73 20.70 5.64
N ASN A 140 8.25 20.23 4.48
CA ASN A 140 7.22 19.21 4.39
C ASN A 140 7.32 18.49 3.03
N ASN A 141 7.99 17.34 2.97
CA ASN A 141 8.20 16.52 1.75
C ASN A 141 7.88 15.05 2.04
N TYR A 142 7.86 14.21 1.01
CA TYR A 142 7.46 12.80 1.10
C TYR A 142 8.55 11.87 1.68
N ILE A 143 9.82 12.32 1.74
CA ILE A 143 10.96 11.46 2.10
C ILE A 143 11.31 11.57 3.58
N SER A 144 11.16 12.77 4.13
CA SER A 144 11.52 13.07 5.51
C SER A 144 10.51 12.45 6.47
N ARG A 145 10.94 11.41 7.19
CA ARG A 145 10.13 10.61 8.13
C ARG A 145 9.26 11.42 9.11
N TYR A 146 9.74 12.58 9.55
CA TYR A 146 9.06 13.41 10.56
C TYR A 146 8.17 14.51 9.95
N HIS A 147 8.10 14.61 8.63
CA HIS A 147 7.16 15.48 7.93
C HIS A 147 5.81 14.77 7.77
N SER A 148 4.74 15.53 7.57
CA SER A 148 3.39 14.97 7.49
C SER A 148 2.91 14.74 6.06
N ARG A 149 3.65 15.21 5.04
CA ARG A 149 3.28 15.00 3.62
C ARG A 149 3.22 13.52 3.26
N HIS A 150 4.02 12.68 3.93
CA HIS A 150 3.74 11.25 4.08
C HIS A 150 3.54 10.95 5.57
N THR A 151 2.41 10.32 5.90
CA THR A 151 2.10 9.86 7.26
C THR A 151 2.00 8.34 7.25
N ASP A 152 3.06 7.66 7.67
CA ASP A 152 3.00 6.24 8.00
C ASP A 152 2.35 6.07 9.38
N LEU A 153 1.09 5.62 9.41
CA LEU A 153 0.32 5.49 10.63
C LEU A 153 0.96 4.51 11.62
N MET A 154 1.48 3.39 11.13
CA MET A 154 2.07 2.39 12.00
C MET A 154 3.32 2.97 12.68
N ASP A 155 4.17 3.65 11.92
CA ASP A 155 5.42 4.21 12.42
C ASP A 155 5.17 5.34 13.44
N VAL A 156 4.22 6.23 13.15
CA VAL A 156 3.82 7.32 14.05
C VAL A 156 3.21 6.76 15.35
N LEU A 157 2.27 5.82 15.26
CA LEU A 157 1.60 5.24 16.43
C LEU A 157 2.55 4.38 17.28
N ALA A 158 3.50 3.68 16.65
CA ALA A 158 4.52 2.90 17.33
C ALA A 158 5.64 3.77 17.93
N MET A 159 5.53 5.11 17.85
CA MET A 159 6.54 6.05 18.33
C MET A 159 7.93 5.73 17.75
N TYR A 160 7.96 5.34 16.48
CA TYR A 160 9.19 4.99 15.75
C TYR A 160 9.94 3.77 16.30
N GLN A 161 9.29 2.95 17.16
CA GLN A 161 9.86 1.75 17.75
C GLN A 161 9.31 0.50 17.07
N ALA A 162 10.15 -0.19 16.31
CA ALA A 162 9.75 -1.40 15.58
C ALA A 162 9.07 -2.48 16.46
N ARG A 163 9.49 -2.60 17.73
CA ARG A 163 8.89 -3.55 18.69
C ARG A 163 7.45 -3.21 19.11
N ALA A 164 7.00 -1.99 18.85
CA ALA A 164 5.66 -1.49 19.17
C ALA A 164 4.74 -1.47 17.94
N ASN A 165 5.22 -1.94 16.78
CA ASN A 165 4.42 -2.07 15.58
C ASN A 165 3.24 -3.03 15.82
N ALA A 166 2.11 -2.74 15.19
CA ALA A 166 0.90 -3.56 15.25
C ALA A 166 0.48 -3.99 13.84
N PRO A 167 -0.12 -5.18 13.66
CA PRO A 167 -0.74 -5.57 12.40
C PRO A 167 -1.96 -4.69 12.09
N LEU A 168 -2.11 -4.30 10.81
CA LEU A 168 -3.25 -3.51 10.33
C LEU A 168 -4.59 -4.15 10.70
N ASP A 169 -4.74 -5.44 10.40
CA ASP A 169 -5.98 -6.20 10.65
C ASP A 169 -6.39 -6.18 12.12
N ALA A 170 -5.43 -6.43 13.01
CA ALA A 170 -5.67 -6.46 14.44
C ALA A 170 -6.14 -5.09 14.95
N LEU A 171 -5.46 -4.01 14.56
CA LEU A 171 -5.85 -2.67 15.02
C LEU A 171 -7.17 -2.20 14.41
N ALA A 172 -7.42 -2.51 13.13
CA ALA A 172 -8.68 -2.22 12.45
C ALA A 172 -9.86 -2.87 13.20
N LYS A 173 -9.77 -4.17 13.49
CA LYS A 173 -10.79 -4.91 14.25
C LYS A 173 -10.98 -4.38 15.66
N LEU A 174 -9.90 -4.07 16.37
CA LEU A 174 -9.99 -3.44 17.71
C LEU A 174 -10.67 -2.06 17.68
N CYS A 175 -10.60 -1.35 16.55
CA CYS A 175 -11.29 -0.07 16.35
C CYS A 175 -12.75 -0.21 15.87
N GLY A 176 -13.25 -1.44 15.72
CA GLY A 176 -14.59 -1.74 15.20
C GLY A 176 -14.70 -1.60 13.68
N PHE A 177 -13.61 -1.75 12.95
CA PHE A 177 -13.61 -1.79 11.48
C PHE A 177 -13.51 -3.24 10.98
N PRO A 178 -13.94 -3.52 9.74
CA PRO A 178 -14.02 -4.90 9.23
C PRO A 178 -12.70 -5.69 9.26
N GLY A 179 -11.56 -5.01 9.04
CA GLY A 179 -10.26 -5.68 8.88
C GLY A 179 -10.11 -6.32 7.50
N LYS A 180 -9.15 -7.25 7.38
CA LYS A 180 -8.79 -7.92 6.12
C LYS A 180 -9.83 -8.96 5.73
N LEU A 181 -10.20 -9.01 4.45
CA LEU A 181 -11.04 -10.07 3.89
C LEU A 181 -10.19 -11.20 3.29
N GLY A 182 -10.31 -12.39 3.86
CA GLY A 182 -10.03 -13.69 3.21
C GLY A 182 -8.59 -14.03 2.79
N MET A 183 -7.69 -13.06 2.62
CA MET A 183 -6.33 -13.25 2.14
C MET A 183 -5.30 -12.73 3.16
N ASP A 184 -4.19 -13.46 3.28
CA ASP A 184 -2.99 -13.07 4.02
C ASP A 184 -1.84 -12.87 3.01
N GLY A 185 -0.87 -12.01 3.32
CA GLY A 185 0.26 -11.69 2.44
C GLY A 185 1.05 -12.93 1.99
N SER A 186 1.07 -14.01 2.79
CA SER A 186 1.69 -15.28 2.40
C SER A 186 1.03 -15.98 1.20
N GLN A 187 -0.23 -15.64 0.89
CA GLN A 187 -1.01 -16.24 -0.19
C GLN A 187 -0.89 -15.50 -1.53
N VAL A 188 -0.24 -14.33 -1.55
CA VAL A 188 -0.16 -13.47 -2.74
C VAL A 188 0.60 -14.16 -3.88
N TRP A 189 1.74 -14.79 -3.59
CA TRP A 189 2.50 -15.51 -4.61
C TRP A 189 1.74 -16.73 -5.17
N PRO A 190 1.21 -17.66 -4.35
CA PRO A 190 0.35 -18.73 -4.84
C PRO A 190 -0.84 -18.23 -5.66
N ALA A 191 -1.57 -17.20 -5.19
CA ALA A 191 -2.70 -16.63 -5.92
C ALA A 191 -2.28 -16.05 -7.28
N PHE A 192 -1.10 -15.41 -7.34
CA PHE A 192 -0.56 -14.89 -8.59
C PHE A 192 -0.23 -16.02 -9.59
N GLN A 193 0.37 -17.11 -9.12
CA GLN A 193 0.66 -18.29 -9.95
C GLN A 193 -0.62 -18.93 -10.50
N ASP A 194 -1.71 -18.92 -9.73
CA ASP A 194 -3.03 -19.40 -10.15
C ASP A 194 -3.78 -18.44 -11.09
N GLY A 195 -3.19 -17.28 -11.41
CA GLY A 195 -3.83 -16.24 -12.22
C GLY A 195 -4.94 -15.46 -11.49
N ARG A 196 -5.02 -15.56 -10.16
CA ARG A 196 -6.03 -14.90 -9.30
C ARG A 196 -5.64 -13.47 -8.93
N ILE A 197 -5.18 -12.69 -9.91
CA ILE A 197 -4.72 -11.31 -9.73
C ILE A 197 -5.84 -10.37 -9.25
N ASP A 198 -7.10 -10.63 -9.65
CA ASP A 198 -8.24 -9.85 -9.17
C ASP A 198 -8.48 -10.02 -7.66
N GLU A 199 -8.21 -11.21 -7.11
CA GLU A 199 -8.32 -11.44 -5.66
C GLU A 199 -7.25 -10.66 -4.89
N ILE A 200 -6.01 -10.61 -5.40
CA ILE A 200 -4.91 -9.81 -4.83
C ILE A 200 -5.29 -8.32 -4.82
N ARG A 201 -5.87 -7.83 -5.93
CA ARG A 201 -6.30 -6.44 -6.06
C ARG A 201 -7.43 -6.09 -5.11
N ASN A 202 -8.47 -6.94 -5.03
CA ASN A 202 -9.58 -6.75 -4.10
C ASN A 202 -9.09 -6.71 -2.64
N TYR A 203 -8.18 -7.61 -2.28
CA TYR A 203 -7.58 -7.66 -0.95
C TYR A 203 -6.81 -6.37 -0.63
N CYS A 204 -5.93 -5.93 -1.54
CA CYS A 204 -5.17 -4.68 -1.40
C CYS A 204 -6.10 -3.44 -1.31
N GLU A 205 -7.24 -3.45 -2.01
CA GLU A 205 -8.27 -2.41 -1.88
C GLU A 205 -8.86 -2.36 -0.47
N THR A 206 -9.13 -3.51 0.17
CA THR A 206 -9.61 -3.51 1.56
C THR A 206 -8.56 -2.98 2.54
N ASP A 207 -7.27 -3.20 2.30
CA ASP A 207 -6.19 -2.70 3.15
C ASP A 207 -6.07 -1.17 3.12
N VAL A 208 -6.21 -0.55 1.95
CA VAL A 208 -6.23 0.93 1.87
C VAL A 208 -7.48 1.54 2.49
N VAL A 209 -8.63 0.85 2.45
CA VAL A 209 -9.85 1.29 3.15
C VAL A 209 -9.67 1.19 4.66
N ASN A 210 -9.17 0.07 5.18
CA ASN A 210 -8.85 -0.08 6.60
C ASN A 210 -7.87 0.99 7.08
N THR A 211 -6.84 1.26 6.27
CA THR A 211 -5.85 2.31 6.55
C THR A 211 -6.50 3.69 6.57
N TYR A 212 -7.42 4.01 5.64
CA TYR A 212 -8.17 5.27 5.66
C TYR A 212 -9.07 5.41 6.91
N LEU A 213 -9.77 4.35 7.30
CA LEU A 213 -10.64 4.36 8.49
C LEU A 213 -9.83 4.59 9.77
N LEU A 214 -8.66 3.94 9.89
CA LEU A 214 -7.72 4.18 10.97
C LEU A 214 -7.13 5.59 10.91
N TYR A 215 -6.86 6.12 9.72
CA TYR A 215 -6.46 7.52 9.56
C TYR A 215 -7.53 8.47 10.10
N CYS A 216 -8.82 8.28 9.77
CA CYS A 216 -9.91 9.07 10.32
C CYS A 216 -9.96 8.97 11.86
N ARG A 217 -9.76 7.77 12.43
CA ARG A 217 -9.69 7.58 13.89
C ARG A 217 -8.50 8.30 14.50
N PHE A 218 -7.34 8.26 13.85
CA PHE A 218 -6.15 8.99 14.25
C PHE A 218 -6.38 10.51 14.22
N GLN A 219 -7.03 11.01 13.16
CA GLN A 219 -7.41 12.42 13.03
C GLN A 219 -8.36 12.85 14.16
N LEU A 220 -9.36 12.04 14.51
CA LEU A 220 -10.20 12.29 15.69
C LEU A 220 -9.36 12.37 16.97
N MET A 221 -8.48 11.39 17.20
CA MET A 221 -7.63 11.32 18.40
C MET A 221 -6.74 12.57 18.57
N ARG A 222 -6.22 13.12 17.47
CA ARG A 222 -5.35 14.32 17.50
C ARG A 222 -6.10 15.64 17.33
N GLY A 223 -7.43 15.63 17.35
CA GLY A 223 -8.28 16.83 17.18
C GLY A 223 -8.30 17.40 15.77
N GLY A 224 -7.90 16.63 14.75
CA GLY A 224 -8.02 16.98 13.33
C GLY A 224 -9.41 16.73 12.75
N LEU A 225 -10.24 15.94 13.44
CA LEU A 225 -11.68 15.81 13.20
C LEU A 225 -12.40 15.94 14.53
N THR A 226 -13.55 16.61 14.53
CA THR A 226 -14.53 16.52 15.61
C THR A 226 -15.25 15.18 15.57
N GLN A 227 -16.01 14.86 16.62
CA GLN A 227 -16.82 13.64 16.65
C GLN A 227 -17.87 13.59 15.52
N SER A 228 -18.45 14.73 15.14
CA SER A 228 -19.43 14.82 14.04
C SER A 228 -18.75 14.57 12.69
N GLU A 229 -17.65 15.28 12.42
CA GLU A 229 -16.91 15.13 11.15
C GLU A 229 -16.36 13.71 11.01
N TYR A 230 -15.89 13.10 12.11
CA TYR A 230 -15.49 11.70 12.12
C TYR A 230 -16.66 10.77 11.74
N ALA A 231 -17.83 10.94 12.35
CA ALA A 231 -19.00 10.13 12.03
C ALA A 231 -19.46 10.32 10.57
N GLU A 232 -19.39 11.53 10.05
CA GLU A 232 -19.68 11.87 8.65
C GLU A 232 -18.69 11.20 7.69
N GLU A 233 -17.39 11.16 8.01
CA GLU A 233 -16.38 10.46 7.20
C GLU A 233 -16.62 8.94 7.18
N ILE A 234 -16.98 8.33 8.31
CA ILE A 234 -17.30 6.90 8.34
C ILE A 234 -18.55 6.61 7.49
N LEU A 235 -19.58 7.45 7.57
CA LEU A 235 -20.78 7.32 6.75
C LEU A 235 -20.48 7.52 5.26
N LEU A 236 -19.62 8.48 4.91
CA LEU A 236 -19.17 8.72 3.54
C LEU A 236 -18.50 7.47 2.96
N VAL A 237 -17.58 6.84 3.71
CA VAL A 237 -16.92 5.61 3.27
C VAL A 237 -17.95 4.51 3.05
N LYS A 238 -18.83 4.24 4.03
CA LYS A 238 -19.86 3.19 3.91
C LYS A 238 -20.74 3.41 2.68
N ASN A 239 -21.18 4.64 2.44
CA ASN A 239 -22.03 4.98 1.30
C ASN A 239 -21.29 4.83 -0.04
N ALA A 240 -20.02 5.22 -0.10
CA ALA A 240 -19.22 5.08 -1.31
C ALA A 240 -19.00 3.60 -1.66
N LEU A 241 -18.59 2.78 -0.69
CA LEU A 241 -18.39 1.34 -0.90
C LEU A 241 -19.69 0.61 -1.26
N ALA A 242 -20.84 1.04 -0.72
CA ALA A 242 -22.14 0.47 -1.07
C ALA A 242 -22.57 0.76 -2.53
N GLN A 243 -21.93 1.75 -3.18
CA GLN A 243 -22.15 2.07 -4.59
C GLN A 243 -21.16 1.37 -5.52
N GLU A 244 -20.11 0.75 -4.98
CA GLU A 244 -19.14 0.01 -5.78
C GLU A 244 -19.74 -1.33 -6.25
N PRO A 245 -19.57 -1.70 -7.53
CA PRO A 245 -20.20 -2.90 -8.09
C PRO A 245 -19.52 -4.20 -7.68
N ALA A 246 -18.30 -4.14 -7.14
CA ALA A 246 -17.51 -5.32 -6.81
C ALA A 246 -18.06 -6.03 -5.56
N SER A 247 -18.24 -7.35 -5.65
CA SER A 247 -18.93 -8.15 -4.62
C SER A 247 -18.21 -8.17 -3.27
N HIS A 248 -16.89 -8.01 -3.26
CA HIS A 248 -16.10 -8.00 -2.02
C HIS A 248 -16.48 -6.81 -1.11
N TRP A 249 -17.03 -5.71 -1.64
CA TRP A 249 -17.48 -4.59 -0.83
C TRP A 249 -18.73 -4.90 -0.01
N ALA A 250 -19.63 -5.76 -0.51
CA ALA A 250 -20.79 -6.20 0.26
C ALA A 250 -20.35 -7.04 1.47
N GLU A 251 -19.36 -7.92 1.28
CA GLU A 251 -18.74 -8.70 2.37
C GLU A 251 -18.00 -7.79 3.35
N TYR A 252 -17.23 -6.83 2.85
CA TYR A 252 -16.49 -5.87 3.67
C TYR A 252 -17.43 -5.04 4.55
N LEU A 253 -18.53 -4.54 3.98
CA LEU A 253 -19.51 -3.73 4.71
C LEU A 253 -20.23 -4.53 5.79
N ALA A 254 -20.48 -5.82 5.59
CA ALA A 254 -21.06 -6.69 6.61
C ALA A 254 -20.17 -6.81 7.86
N GLY A 255 -18.85 -6.64 7.71
CA GLY A 255 -17.89 -6.67 8.83
C GLY A 255 -17.97 -5.45 9.77
N PHE A 256 -18.71 -4.39 9.44
CA PHE A 256 -18.89 -3.26 10.36
C PHE A 256 -19.85 -3.54 11.52
N ASP A 257 -20.68 -4.57 11.40
CA ASP A 257 -21.72 -4.93 12.39
C ASP A 257 -21.35 -6.18 13.21
N ALA A 258 -20.11 -6.67 13.07
CA ALA A 258 -19.59 -7.90 13.65
C ALA A 258 -18.91 -7.72 15.03
#